data_AF-A0A1Q7VJ91-F1
#
_entry.id   AF-A0A1Q7VJ91-F1
#
_cell.length_a   1.000
_cell.length_b   1.000
_cell.length_c   1.000
_cell.angle_alpha   90.00
_cell.angle_beta   90.00
_cell.angle_gamma   90.00
#
_symmetry.space_group_name_H-M   'P 1'
#
loop_
_entity.id
_entity.type
_entity.pdbx_description
1 polymer ?
#
loop_
_entity_poly.entity_id
_entity_poly.type
_entity_poly.pdbx_seq_one_letter_code
_entity_poly.pdbx_strand_id
1 'polypeptide(L)' 'MAESISRSAGASHGQEMTPQEMELIILATGRRPRQRTTLYADADAGLRQRSFDSAAARMSGNQDARAHSATRA' A
#
# COMPACT_ATOMS: atom_id res chain seq x y z
N MET A 1 1.26 -6.16 -1.13
CA MET A 1 1.84 -7.44 -1.60
C MET A 1 2.38 -7.15 -2.99
N ALA A 2 2.82 -8.12 -3.79
CA ALA A 2 2.86 -7.91 -5.24
C ALA A 2 1.62 -8.58 -5.84
N GLU A 3 0.94 -7.88 -6.74
CA GLU A 3 -0.34 -8.29 -7.34
C GLU A 3 -0.26 -9.68 -8.01
N SER A 4 0.91 -10.03 -8.57
CA SER A 4 1.20 -11.36 -9.13
C SER A 4 1.17 -12.48 -8.07
N ILE A 5 1.64 -12.21 -6.86
CA ILE A 5 1.62 -13.18 -5.75
C ILE A 5 0.21 -13.28 -5.17
N SER A 6 -0.50 -12.16 -5.04
CA SER A 6 -1.87 -12.14 -4.53
C SER A 6 -2.85 -12.88 -5.46
N ARG A 7 -2.70 -12.73 -6.78
CA ARG A 7 -3.48 -13.49 -7.78
C ARG A 7 -3.16 -14.99 -7.74
N SER A 8 -1.88 -15.34 -7.59
CA SER A 8 -1.42 -16.74 -7.50
C SER A 8 -1.88 -17.44 -6.22
N ALA A 9 -2.09 -16.69 -5.14
CA ALA A 9 -2.59 -17.18 -3.85
C ALA A 9 -4.13 -17.26 -3.77
N GLY A 10 -4.85 -17.05 -4.87
CA GLY A 10 -6.31 -17.20 -4.93
C GLY A 10 -7.13 -15.98 -4.50
N ALA A 11 -6.50 -14.81 -4.31
CA ALA A 11 -7.25 -13.57 -4.10
C ALA A 11 -7.79 -13.07 -5.46
N SER A 12 -9.06 -13.35 -5.76
CA SER A 12 -9.73 -12.97 -7.02
C SER A 12 -9.88 -11.45 -7.20
N HIS A 13 -9.82 -10.69 -6.11
CA HIS A 13 -9.94 -9.23 -6.09
C HIS A 13 -8.74 -8.67 -5.32
N GLY A 14 -7.58 -8.61 -5.97
CA GLY A 14 -6.38 -8.01 -5.40
C GLY A 14 -6.52 -6.50 -5.31
N GLN A 15 -7.23 -5.98 -4.30
CA GLN A 15 -7.15 -4.56 -3.96
C GLN A 15 -5.92 -4.35 -3.07
N GLU A 16 -4.82 -3.95 -3.70
CA GLU A 16 -3.63 -3.48 -3.01
C GLU A 16 -3.96 -2.13 -2.35
N MET A 17 -3.74 -2.04 -1.04
CA MET A 17 -3.90 -0.80 -0.27
C MET A 17 -2.52 -0.30 0.15
N THR A 18 -2.25 0.99 -0.07
CA THR A 18 -0.98 1.59 0.34
C THR A 18 -0.91 1.77 1.87
N PRO A 19 0.29 1.80 2.47
CA PRO A 19 0.48 2.17 3.87
C PRO A 19 -0.17 3.52 4.23
N GLN A 20 -0.14 4.48 3.31
CA GLN A 20 -0.75 5.80 3.46
C GLN A 20 -2.27 5.70 3.59
N GLU A 21 -2.94 5.02 2.65
CA GLU A 21 -4.39 4.83 2.68
C GLU A 21 -4.83 4.04 3.91
N MET A 22 -4.06 3.02 4.29
CA MET A 22 -4.33 2.22 5.48
C MET A 22 -4.25 3.08 6.75
N GLU A 23 -3.25 3.95 6.88
CA GLU A 23 -3.19 4.86 8.03
C GLU A 23 -4.32 5.88 8.06
N LEU A 24 -4.73 6.43 6.91
CA LEU A 24 -5.86 7.33 6.84
C LEU A 24 -7.15 6.66 7.35
N ILE A 25 -7.40 5.42 6.96
CA ILE A 25 -8.56 4.65 7.44
C ILE A 25 -8.45 4.41 8.96
N ILE A 26 -7.28 3.99 9.45
CA ILE A 26 -7.06 3.74 10.88
C ILE A 26 -7.34 5.02 11.69
N LEU A 27 -6.80 6.15 11.24
CA LEU A 27 -7.02 7.46 11.90
C LEU A 27 -8.49 7.87 11.84
N ALA A 28 -9.17 7.67 10.71
CA ALA A 28 -10.60 7.97 10.56
C ALA A 28 -11.48 7.15 11.52
N THR A 29 -11.05 5.95 11.92
CA THR A 29 -11.72 5.14 12.94
C THR A 29 -11.37 5.54 14.39
N GLY A 30 -10.61 6.61 14.60
CA GLY A 30 -10.18 7.08 15.92
C GLY A 30 -9.05 6.25 16.54
N ARG A 31 -8.37 5.43 15.75
CA ARG A 31 -7.25 4.58 16.20
C ARG A 31 -5.90 5.20 15.83
N ARG A 32 -4.86 4.81 16.56
CA ARG A 32 -3.48 5.21 16.27
C ARG A 32 -2.73 4.07 15.57
N PRO A 33 -2.27 4.26 14.33
CA PRO A 33 -1.49 3.24 13.63
C PRO A 33 -0.12 3.07 14.30
N ARG A 34 0.36 1.82 14.37
CA ARG A 34 1.70 1.49 14.88
C ARG A 34 2.36 0.46 13.96
N GLN A 35 3.49 0.83 13.37
CA GLN A 35 4.35 -0.12 12.66
C GLN A 35 5.25 -0.83 13.66
N ARG A 36 5.33 -2.15 13.56
CA ARG A 36 6.08 -3.00 14.49
C ARG A 36 7.01 -3.96 13.77
N THR A 37 8.06 -4.37 14.45
CA THR A 37 8.91 -5.48 14.03
C THR A 37 8.28 -6.83 14.39
N THR A 38 8.86 -7.94 13.92
CA THR A 38 8.44 -9.30 14.28
C THR A 38 8.57 -9.59 15.77
N LEU A 39 9.48 -8.89 16.46
CA LEU A 39 9.64 -8.92 17.92
C LEU A 39 8.62 -8.02 18.64
N TYR A 40 7.60 -7.53 17.93
CA TYR A 40 6.56 -6.62 18.42
C TYR A 40 7.09 -5.27 18.94
N ALA A 41 8.38 -4.97 18.75
CA ALA A 41 8.94 -3.65 19.06
C ALA A 41 8.48 -2.61 18.04
N ASP A 42 8.57 -1.33 18.40
CA ASP A 42 8.29 -0.25 17.45
C ASP A 42 9.26 -0.31 16.27
N ALA A 43 8.75 -0.11 15.06
CA ALA A 43 9.57 -0.05 13.87
C ALA A 43 10.41 1.22 13.87
N ASP A 44 11.68 1.10 13.50
CA ASP A 44 12.57 2.25 13.34
C ASP A 44 12.02 3.24 12.31
N ALA A 45 12.27 4.54 12.51
CA ALA A 45 11.78 5.61 11.66
C ALA A 45 12.23 5.43 10.20
N GLY A 46 13.42 4.87 9.97
CA GLY A 46 13.91 4.56 8.63
C GLY A 46 13.08 3.47 7.92
N LEU A 47 12.61 2.44 8.64
CA LEU A 47 11.74 1.39 8.09
C LEU A 47 10.37 1.95 7.71
N ARG A 48 9.85 2.85 8.54
CA ARG A 48 8.62 3.56 8.27
C ARG A 48 8.75 4.37 7.00
N GLN A 49 9.76 5.23 6.89
CA GLN A 49 9.96 6.07 5.71
C GLN A 49 10.07 5.24 4.43
N ARG A 50 10.87 4.16 4.44
CA ARG A 50 11.01 3.27 3.27
C ARG A 50 9.70 2.63 2.83
N SER A 51 8.85 2.25 3.79
CA SER A 51 7.53 1.69 3.48
C SER A 51 6.65 2.71 2.75
N PHE A 52 6.70 3.97 3.18
CA PHE A 52 5.95 5.07 2.56
C PHE A 52 6.51 5.43 1.18
N ASP A 53 7.83 5.56 1.04
CA ASP A 53 8.49 5.91 -0.23
C ASP A 53 8.26 4.82 -1.28
N SER A 54 8.32 3.54 -0.88
CA SER A 54 8.05 2.42 -1.76
C SER A 54 6.60 2.39 -2.27
N ALA A 55 5.65 2.90 -1.48
CA ALA A 55 4.26 3.03 -1.90
C ALA A 55 4.05 4.26 -2.82
N ALA A 56 4.68 5.39 -2.50
CA ALA A 56 4.62 6.60 -3.32
C ALA A 56 5.21 6.37 -4.73
N ALA A 57 6.35 5.69 -4.82
CA ALA A 57 6.98 5.33 -6.10
C ALA A 57 6.05 4.45 -6.98
N ARG A 58 5.21 3.60 -6.36
CA ARG A 58 4.24 2.76 -7.07
C ARG A 58 2.99 3.52 -7.50
N MET A 59 2.50 4.46 -6.69
CA MET A 59 1.37 5.31 -7.08
C MET A 59 1.69 6.11 -8.35
N SER A 60 2.93 6.59 -8.49
CA SER A 60 3.37 7.28 -9.71
C SER A 60 3.29 6.38 -10.94
N GLY A 61 3.80 5.14 -10.87
CA GLY A 61 3.76 4.22 -12.02
C GLY A 61 2.37 3.67 -12.36
N ASN A 62 1.42 3.68 -11.42
CA ASN A 62 0.05 3.20 -11.67
C ASN A 62 -0.87 4.29 -12.27
N GLN A 63 -0.56 5.57 -12.07
CA GLN A 63 -1.28 6.67 -12.72
C GLN A 63 -1.08 6.66 -14.25
N ASP A 64 0.12 6.28 -14.71
CA ASP A 64 0.43 6.14 -16.13
C ASP A 64 -0.35 5.01 -16.81
N ALA A 65 -0.63 3.92 -16.08
CA ALA A 65 -1.40 2.78 -16.56
C ALA A 65 -2.91 3.07 -16.67
N ARG A 66 -3.46 3.85 -15.73
CA ARG A 66 -4.88 4.27 -15.76
C ARG A 66 -5.18 5.28 -16.85
N ALA A 67 -4.21 6.11 -17.24
CA ALA A 67 -4.37 7.09 -18.33
C ALA A 67 -4.58 6.42 -19.70
N HIS A 68 -3.94 5.27 -19.97
CA HIS A 68 -4.05 4.56 -21.25
C HIS A 68 -5.36 3.79 -21.45
N SER A 69 -6.14 3.54 -20.39
CA SER A 69 -7.44 2.85 -20.47
C SER A 69 -8.64 3.77 -20.75
N ALA A 70 -8.44 5.10 -20.81
CA ALA A 70 -9.52 6.08 -20.95
C ALA A 70 -9.81 6.56 -22.38
N THR A 71 -9.05 6.12 -23.40
CA THR A 71 -9.11 6.68 -24.78
C THR A 71 -9.71 5.72 -25.83
N ARG A 72 -10.61 4.81 -25.46
CA ARG A 72 -11.31 4.00 -26.46
C ARG A 72 -12.80 3.89 -26.15
N ALA A 73 -13.53 4.95 -26.48
CA ALA A 73 -14.97 4.95 -26.74
C ALA A 73 -15.18 5.28 -28.21
#